data_AF-A0AB73RCE9-F1
#
_entry.id   AF-A0AB73RCE9-F1
#
_cell.length_a   1.000
_cell.length_b   1.000
_cell.length_c   1.000
_cell.angle_alpha   90.00
_cell.angle_beta   90.00
_cell.angle_gamma   90.00
#
_symmetry.space_group_name_H-M   'P 1'
#
loop_
_entity.id
_entity.type
_entity.pdbx_description
1 polymer ?
#
loop_
_entity_poly.entity_id
_entity_poly.type
_entity_poly.pdbx_seq_one_letter_code
_entity_poly.pdbx_strand_id
1 'polypeptide(L)'
;MKSIKTILSEQLQYAYLIRRLSMYELKKTYVANMLGIVWVFLNPIIQIGVYWIIFGLGIRGGAPVNGVPYFVWMISGLVPWFYISSSIIQGSNSIYARLSGVSKMNFPLSIIPSYVILSRLYTHLILMMLLIVIVIVNQGISSVHFLILIYGMLSLTIFLIALSFITSTLSTIVRDVHLLIQSVTRMLFFITPILWEPKENMPQLFLSLMKLNPFYYVIELYREALVYNSTSILFSVYTLYFWGIIIFMFTVGSLLHVRFRRQFIDYL
;
A
#
# COMPACT_ATOMS: atom_id res chain seq x y z
N MET A 1 -5.38 -21.93 14.54
CA MET A 1 -4.54 -21.22 15.54
C MET A 1 -3.05 -21.57 15.47
N LYS A 2 -2.65 -22.84 15.30
CA LYS A 2 -1.22 -23.20 15.15
C LYS A 2 -0.52 -22.44 14.00
N SER A 3 -1.14 -22.36 12.82
CA SER A 3 -0.59 -21.66 11.64
C SER A 3 -0.28 -20.18 11.87
N ILE A 4 -1.18 -19.46 12.55
CA ILE A 4 -1.01 -18.03 12.87
C ILE A 4 0.17 -17.85 13.81
N LYS A 5 0.26 -18.64 14.88
CA LYS A 5 1.37 -18.59 15.84
C LYS A 5 2.70 -18.87 15.13
N THR A 6 2.74 -19.85 14.24
CA THR A 6 3.95 -20.16 13.45
C THR A 6 4.39 -18.98 12.60
N ILE A 7 3.49 -18.35 11.85
CA ILE A 7 3.86 -17.22 11.00
C ILE A 7 4.31 -16.03 11.85
N LEU A 8 3.58 -15.68 12.92
CA LEU A 8 3.98 -14.59 13.81
C LEU A 8 5.35 -14.85 14.45
N SER A 9 5.62 -16.09 14.88
CA SER A 9 6.93 -16.45 15.42
C SER A 9 8.03 -16.35 14.37
N GLU A 10 7.78 -16.79 13.13
CA GLU A 10 8.73 -16.66 12.02
C GLU A 10 8.99 -15.17 11.71
N GLN A 11 7.97 -14.31 11.66
CA GLN A 11 8.16 -12.87 11.41
C GLN A 11 9.01 -12.20 12.49
N LEU A 12 8.77 -12.53 13.76
CA LEU A 12 9.51 -11.94 14.89
C LEU A 12 10.95 -12.45 14.97
N GLN A 13 11.16 -13.77 14.85
CA GLN A 13 12.49 -14.38 14.90
C GLN A 13 13.39 -13.88 13.76
N TYR A 14 12.82 -13.68 12.57
CA TYR A 14 13.56 -13.25 11.38
C TYR A 14 13.44 -11.74 11.10
N ALA A 15 12.96 -10.93 12.05
CA ALA A 15 12.76 -9.49 11.84
C ALA A 15 14.02 -8.74 11.36
N TYR A 16 15.18 -9.08 11.90
CA TYR A 16 16.47 -8.52 11.46
C TYR A 16 16.78 -8.89 10.00
N LEU A 17 16.55 -10.16 9.62
CA LEU A 17 16.76 -10.64 8.26
C LEU A 17 15.80 -9.97 7.29
N ILE A 18 14.52 -9.83 7.65
CA ILE A 18 13.50 -9.12 6.86
C ILE A 18 13.97 -7.70 6.56
N ARG A 19 14.43 -6.95 7.57
CA ARG A 19 14.94 -5.58 7.39
C ARG A 19 16.16 -5.53 6.47
N ARG A 20 17.07 -6.50 6.57
CA ARG A 20 18.27 -6.55 5.73
C ARG A 20 17.92 -6.86 4.27
N LEU A 21 17.02 -7.83 4.06
CA LEU A 21 16.55 -8.22 2.73
C LEU A 21 15.71 -7.13 2.07
N SER A 22 14.86 -6.42 2.82
CA SER A 22 14.07 -5.32 2.27
C SER A 22 14.93 -4.16 1.75
N MET A 23 16.00 -3.83 2.47
CA MET A 23 16.98 -2.83 2.04
C MET A 23 17.80 -3.31 0.84
N TYR A 24 18.20 -4.59 0.82
CA TYR A 24 18.87 -5.18 -0.34
C TYR A 24 17.99 -5.15 -1.58
N GLU A 25 16.71 -5.52 -1.44
CA GLU A 25 15.71 -5.49 -2.51
C GLU A 25 15.53 -4.08 -3.09
N LEU A 26 15.50 -3.05 -2.23
CA LEU A 26 15.41 -1.66 -2.65
C LEU A 26 16.61 -1.28 -3.53
N LYS A 27 17.83 -1.58 -3.08
CA LYS A 27 19.05 -1.29 -3.84
C LYS A 27 19.07 -2.05 -5.16
N LYS A 28 18.77 -3.36 -5.13
CA LYS A 28 18.76 -4.23 -6.30
C LYS A 28 17.85 -3.70 -7.42
N THR A 29 16.70 -3.12 -7.07
CA THR A 29 15.74 -2.58 -8.05
C THR A 29 16.35 -1.50 -8.94
N TYR A 30 17.33 -0.72 -8.45
CA TYR A 30 17.84 0.46 -9.15
C TYR A 30 19.28 0.34 -9.64
N VAL A 31 20.06 -0.66 -9.18
CA VAL A 31 21.50 -0.79 -9.51
C VAL A 31 21.76 -0.96 -11.01
N ALA A 32 20.86 -1.61 -11.75
CA ALA A 32 21.05 -1.85 -13.18
C ALA A 32 20.65 -0.66 -14.10
N ASN A 33 20.04 0.39 -13.55
CA ASN A 33 19.57 1.54 -14.32
C ASN A 33 20.64 2.63 -14.41
N MET A 34 20.79 3.27 -15.57
CA MET A 34 21.77 4.35 -15.77
C MET A 34 21.60 5.52 -14.78
N LEU A 35 20.36 5.94 -14.52
CA LEU A 35 20.05 6.99 -13.53
C LEU A 35 19.96 6.45 -12.09
N GLY A 36 20.07 5.14 -11.90
CA GLY A 36 20.10 4.51 -10.59
C GLY A 36 18.90 4.87 -9.70
N ILE A 37 19.21 5.27 -8.46
CA ILE A 37 18.23 5.58 -7.41
C ILE A 37 17.37 6.82 -7.71
N VAL A 38 17.78 7.67 -8.66
CA VAL A 38 17.01 8.87 -9.07
C VAL A 38 15.61 8.50 -9.54
N TRP A 39 15.44 7.30 -10.12
CA TRP A 39 14.14 6.79 -10.55
C TRP A 39 13.12 6.63 -9.42
N VAL A 40 13.55 6.51 -8.16
CA VAL A 40 12.65 6.51 -6.99
C VAL A 40 11.83 7.80 -6.93
N PHE A 41 12.42 8.92 -7.35
CA PHE A 41 11.75 10.24 -7.36
C PHE A 41 11.13 10.54 -8.71
N LEU A 42 11.86 10.24 -9.78
CA LEU A 42 11.50 10.66 -11.12
C LEU A 42 10.19 10.01 -11.59
N ASN A 43 9.99 8.72 -11.32
CA ASN A 43 8.75 8.02 -11.68
C ASN A 43 7.50 8.63 -11.01
N PRO A 44 7.44 8.75 -9.66
CA PRO A 44 6.31 9.39 -8.99
C PRO A 44 6.10 10.85 -9.40
N ILE A 45 7.17 11.63 -9.58
CA ILE A 45 7.06 13.05 -9.95
C ILE A 45 6.45 13.21 -11.34
N ILE A 46 6.90 12.43 -12.33
CA ILE A 46 6.29 12.43 -13.67
C ILE A 46 4.81 12.07 -13.55
N GLN A 47 4.48 11.01 -12.81
CA GLN A 47 3.10 10.55 -12.69
C GLN A 47 2.21 11.59 -11.99
N ILE A 48 2.69 12.24 -10.93
CA ILE A 48 2.00 13.35 -10.27
C ILE A 48 1.81 14.52 -11.24
N GLY A 49 2.84 14.88 -12.01
CA GLY A 49 2.77 15.96 -13.00
C GLY A 49 1.71 15.70 -14.06
N VAL A 50 1.64 14.48 -14.59
CA VAL A 50 0.60 14.08 -15.57
C VAL A 50 -0.80 14.19 -14.95
N TYR A 51 -1.00 13.69 -13.73
CA TYR A 51 -2.31 13.81 -13.07
C TYR A 51 -2.67 15.26 -12.76
N TRP A 52 -1.71 16.09 -12.37
CA TRP A 52 -1.93 17.52 -12.14
C TRP A 52 -2.37 18.25 -13.41
N ILE A 53 -1.71 17.99 -14.54
CA ILE A 53 -2.06 18.61 -15.83
C ILE A 53 -3.49 18.23 -16.23
N ILE A 54 -3.84 16.94 -16.14
CA ILE A 54 -5.14 16.45 -16.60
C ILE A 54 -6.26 16.87 -15.65
N PHE A 55 -6.13 16.54 -14.35
CA PHE A 55 -7.22 16.71 -13.39
C PHE A 55 -7.21 18.07 -12.71
N GLY A 56 -6.04 18.63 -12.47
CA GLY A 56 -5.90 19.95 -11.84
C GLY A 56 -6.17 21.06 -12.84
N LEU A 57 -5.34 21.17 -13.87
CA LEU A 57 -5.47 22.23 -14.87
C LEU A 57 -6.58 21.95 -15.88
N GLY A 58 -6.65 20.73 -16.43
CA GLY A 58 -7.62 20.38 -17.47
C GLY A 58 -9.07 20.35 -16.98
N ILE A 59 -9.38 19.48 -16.01
CA ILE A 59 -10.76 19.25 -15.56
C ILE A 59 -11.24 20.33 -14.58
N ARG A 60 -10.40 20.70 -13.59
CA ARG A 60 -10.80 21.64 -12.53
C ARG A 60 -10.41 23.10 -12.79
N GLY A 61 -9.59 23.39 -13.79
CA GLY A 61 -9.09 24.75 -14.04
C GLY A 61 -8.30 25.35 -12.87
N GLY A 62 -7.72 24.51 -12.00
CA GLY A 62 -7.01 24.95 -10.79
C GLY A 62 -7.92 25.24 -9.58
N ALA A 63 -9.22 24.98 -9.65
CA ALA A 63 -10.14 25.23 -8.56
C ALA A 63 -9.75 24.44 -7.27
N PRO A 64 -9.79 25.09 -6.09
CA PRO A 64 -9.48 24.42 -4.83
C PRO A 64 -10.58 23.43 -4.43
N VAL A 65 -10.23 22.56 -3.48
CA VAL A 65 -11.11 21.56 -2.87
C VAL A 65 -11.32 21.91 -1.42
N ASN A 66 -12.55 22.24 -1.03
CA ASN A 66 -12.88 22.59 0.35
C ASN A 66 -11.92 23.65 0.94
N GLY A 67 -11.53 24.64 0.11
CA GLY A 67 -10.58 25.71 0.47
C GLY A 67 -9.09 25.35 0.35
N VAL A 68 -8.74 24.11 0.02
CA VAL A 68 -7.35 23.64 -0.10
C VAL A 68 -6.91 23.59 -1.56
N PRO A 69 -5.66 23.99 -1.90
CA PRO A 69 -5.13 23.81 -3.24
C PRO A 69 -5.26 22.36 -3.73
N TYR A 70 -5.88 22.16 -4.89
CA TYR A 70 -6.14 20.81 -5.41
C TYR A 70 -4.87 19.98 -5.54
N PHE A 71 -3.71 20.61 -5.80
CA PHE A 71 -2.44 19.91 -5.89
C PHE A 71 -2.14 19.16 -4.58
N VAL A 72 -2.26 19.84 -3.43
CA VAL A 72 -2.03 19.28 -2.09
C VAL A 72 -3.03 18.17 -1.78
N TRP A 73 -4.29 18.39 -2.13
CA TRP A 73 -5.36 17.40 -1.96
C TRP A 73 -5.16 16.14 -2.83
N MET A 74 -4.64 16.31 -4.05
CA MET A 74 -4.39 15.22 -4.99
C MET A 74 -3.19 14.38 -4.55
N ILE A 75 -2.07 15.02 -4.21
CA ILE A 75 -0.85 14.30 -3.79
C ILE A 75 -1.04 13.55 -2.47
N SER A 76 -1.89 14.03 -1.56
CA SER A 76 -2.21 13.34 -0.31
C SER A 76 -2.95 12.01 -0.52
N GLY A 77 -3.69 11.88 -1.62
CA GLY A 77 -4.28 10.60 -2.04
C GLY A 77 -3.33 9.75 -2.91
N LEU A 78 -2.56 10.37 -3.80
CA LEU A 78 -1.69 9.65 -4.74
C LEU A 78 -0.50 8.96 -4.06
N VAL A 79 0.15 9.61 -3.10
CA VAL A 79 1.33 9.04 -2.43
C VAL A 79 1.02 7.71 -1.72
N PRO A 80 -0.01 7.61 -0.84
CA PRO A 80 -0.38 6.31 -0.27
C PRO A 80 -0.84 5.31 -1.34
N TRP A 81 -1.47 5.77 -2.43
CA TRP A 81 -1.85 4.88 -3.53
C TRP A 81 -0.66 4.28 -4.27
N PHE A 82 0.42 5.03 -4.50
CA PHE A 82 1.65 4.49 -5.09
C PHE A 82 2.25 3.37 -4.24
N TYR A 83 2.18 3.53 -2.91
CA TYR A 83 2.59 2.46 -2.00
C TYR A 83 1.64 1.26 -2.05
N ILE A 84 0.33 1.48 -2.01
CA ILE A 84 -0.69 0.41 -2.12
C ILE A 84 -0.51 -0.40 -3.41
N SER A 85 -0.50 0.29 -4.55
CA SER A 85 -0.48 -0.34 -5.87
C SER A 85 0.81 -1.14 -6.11
N SER A 86 1.96 -0.54 -5.82
CA SER A 86 3.25 -1.23 -5.93
C SER A 86 3.37 -2.42 -4.97
N SER A 87 2.86 -2.30 -3.75
CA SER A 87 2.87 -3.36 -2.73
C SER A 87 1.98 -4.54 -3.09
N ILE A 88 0.78 -4.30 -3.63
CA ILE A 88 -0.11 -5.38 -4.07
C ILE A 88 0.51 -6.17 -5.23
N ILE A 89 0.99 -5.46 -6.25
CA ILE A 89 1.53 -6.10 -7.46
C ILE A 89 2.79 -6.89 -7.11
N GLN A 90 3.74 -6.29 -6.40
CA GLN A 90 5.00 -6.96 -6.10
C GLN A 90 4.88 -7.97 -4.96
N GLY A 91 4.01 -7.72 -4.00
CA GLY A 91 3.64 -8.65 -2.95
C GLY A 91 3.07 -9.94 -3.54
N SER A 92 2.15 -9.83 -4.51
CA SER A 92 1.62 -11.02 -5.20
C SER A 92 2.73 -11.79 -5.93
N ASN A 93 3.62 -11.13 -6.67
CA ASN A 93 4.68 -11.82 -7.39
C ASN A 93 5.88 -12.26 -6.51
N SER A 94 5.85 -12.00 -5.20
CA SER A 94 7.03 -12.04 -4.34
C SER A 94 7.68 -13.43 -4.22
N ILE A 95 6.86 -14.45 -3.96
CA ILE A 95 7.28 -15.85 -3.80
C ILE A 95 7.69 -16.40 -5.16
N TYR A 96 6.81 -16.36 -6.16
CA TYR A 96 7.05 -16.88 -7.50
C TYR A 96 8.38 -16.39 -8.11
N ALA A 97 8.64 -15.08 -8.06
CA ALA A 97 9.86 -14.49 -8.63
C ALA A 97 11.16 -14.95 -7.96
N ARG A 98 11.08 -15.62 -6.80
CA ARG A 98 12.23 -16.00 -5.98
C ARG A 98 12.27 -17.49 -5.64
N LEU A 99 11.36 -18.29 -6.20
CA LEU A 99 11.29 -19.74 -5.96
C LEU A 99 12.65 -20.42 -6.22
N SER A 100 13.29 -20.13 -7.35
CA SER A 100 14.55 -20.77 -7.78
C SER A 100 15.76 -20.44 -6.90
N GLY A 101 15.74 -19.28 -6.23
CA GLY A 101 16.78 -18.87 -5.29
C GLY A 101 16.52 -19.35 -3.87
N VAL A 102 15.26 -19.36 -3.44
CA VAL A 102 14.90 -19.67 -2.04
C VAL A 102 14.89 -21.17 -1.76
N SER A 103 14.68 -22.03 -2.77
CA SER A 103 14.82 -23.49 -2.62
C SER A 103 16.21 -23.93 -2.15
N LYS A 104 17.21 -23.06 -2.27
CA LYS A 104 18.61 -23.28 -1.85
C LYS A 104 18.96 -22.62 -0.50
N MET A 105 18.01 -21.97 0.17
CA MET A 105 18.25 -21.18 1.39
C MET A 105 17.44 -21.71 2.58
N ASN A 106 18.04 -21.71 3.78
CA ASN A 106 17.47 -22.33 5.00
C ASN A 106 16.51 -21.42 5.81
N PHE A 107 15.74 -20.53 5.18
CA PHE A 107 14.82 -19.63 5.90
C PHE A 107 13.34 -19.81 5.47
N PRO A 108 12.37 -19.49 6.35
CA PRO A 108 10.96 -19.74 6.06
C PRO A 108 10.44 -18.83 4.94
N LEU A 109 9.70 -19.41 3.99
CA LEU A 109 9.09 -18.70 2.84
C LEU A 109 8.14 -17.56 3.26
N SER A 110 7.60 -17.60 4.48
CA SER A 110 6.67 -16.60 5.01
C SER A 110 7.29 -15.22 5.16
N ILE A 111 8.62 -15.09 5.21
CA ILE A 111 9.28 -13.79 5.33
C ILE A 111 9.32 -13.05 3.99
N ILE A 112 9.12 -13.75 2.87
CA ILE A 112 9.30 -13.20 1.52
C ILE A 112 8.32 -12.06 1.23
N PRO A 113 7.00 -12.25 1.38
CA PRO A 113 6.05 -11.17 1.12
C PRO A 113 6.33 -9.97 2.02
N SER A 114 6.63 -10.19 3.31
CA SER A 114 6.89 -9.14 4.28
C SER A 114 8.07 -8.23 3.91
N TYR A 115 9.23 -8.78 3.55
CA TYR A 115 10.37 -7.92 3.21
C TYR A 115 10.16 -7.18 1.88
N VAL A 116 9.39 -7.75 0.95
CA VAL A 116 9.03 -7.05 -0.30
C VAL A 116 8.13 -5.85 0.01
N ILE A 117 7.13 -6.00 0.88
CA ILE A 117 6.28 -4.87 1.31
C ILE A 117 7.12 -3.81 2.04
N LEU A 118 8.00 -4.21 2.97
CA LEU A 118 8.89 -3.27 3.66
C LEU A 118 9.89 -2.59 2.73
N SER A 119 10.29 -3.24 1.63
CA SER A 119 11.13 -2.60 0.62
C SER A 119 10.41 -1.41 -0.03
N ARG A 120 9.11 -1.55 -0.30
CA ARG A 120 8.24 -0.50 -0.84
C ARG A 120 7.89 0.57 0.19
N LEU A 121 7.89 0.22 1.48
CA LEU A 121 7.75 1.19 2.56
C LEU A 121 8.86 2.24 2.53
N TYR A 122 10.10 1.89 2.17
CA TYR A 122 11.19 2.87 2.06
C TYR A 122 10.94 3.92 0.98
N THR A 123 10.46 3.49 -0.19
CA THR A 123 10.09 4.43 -1.26
C THR A 123 8.91 5.31 -0.85
N HIS A 124 7.94 4.74 -0.10
CA HIS A 124 6.82 5.50 0.45
C HIS A 124 7.28 6.54 1.47
N LEU A 125 8.17 6.17 2.41
CA LEU A 125 8.73 7.09 3.40
C LEU A 125 9.41 8.30 2.75
N ILE A 126 10.16 8.07 1.67
CA ILE A 126 10.82 9.15 0.91
C ILE A 126 9.79 10.11 0.30
N LEU A 127 8.76 9.58 -0.38
CA LEU A 127 7.69 10.40 -0.96
C LEU A 127 6.85 11.10 0.11
N MET A 128 6.63 10.45 1.24
CA MET A 128 5.92 11.01 2.38
C MET A 128 6.69 12.17 3.01
N MET A 129 8.01 12.08 3.15
CA MET A 129 8.82 13.20 3.62
C MET A 129 8.66 14.43 2.71
N LEU A 130 8.72 14.24 1.39
CA LEU A 130 8.50 15.32 0.43
C LEU A 130 7.09 15.92 0.57
N LEU A 131 6.07 15.07 0.70
CA LEU A 131 4.69 15.48 0.89
C LEU A 131 4.50 16.30 2.17
N ILE A 132 5.08 15.86 3.30
CA ILE A 132 5.01 16.58 4.58
C ILE A 132 5.60 17.98 4.45
N VAL A 133 6.75 18.13 3.78
CA VAL A 133 7.37 19.45 3.54
C VAL A 133 6.42 20.35 2.76
N ILE A 134 5.80 19.84 1.69
CA ILE A 134 4.84 20.60 0.88
C ILE A 134 3.64 21.05 1.73
N VAL A 135 3.08 20.16 2.56
CA VAL A 135 1.91 20.46 3.39
C VAL A 135 2.25 21.49 4.47
N ILE A 136 3.38 21.35 5.15
CA ILE A 136 3.82 22.30 6.19
C ILE A 136 3.94 23.72 5.63
N VAL A 137 4.49 23.87 4.43
CA VAL A 137 4.66 25.19 3.78
C VAL A 137 3.32 25.81 3.38
N ASN A 138 2.31 25.01 3.00
CA ASN A 138 1.02 25.53 2.54
C ASN A 138 0.05 25.85 3.68
N GLN A 139 -0.04 24.97 4.69
CA GLN A 139 -1.13 25.02 5.68
C GLN A 139 -0.70 24.64 7.11
N GLY A 140 0.53 24.17 7.30
CA GLY A 140 1.01 23.68 8.59
C GLY A 140 0.43 22.31 8.96
N ILE A 141 1.11 21.61 9.88
CA ILE A 141 0.67 20.34 10.46
C ILE A 141 0.81 20.44 11.99
N SER A 142 -0.22 20.00 12.72
CA SER A 142 -0.14 19.87 14.17
C SER A 142 0.54 18.56 14.57
N SER A 143 1.14 18.51 15.77
CA SER A 143 1.75 17.29 16.30
C SER A 143 0.79 16.11 16.40
N VAL A 144 -0.50 16.37 16.64
CA VAL A 144 -1.54 15.33 16.73
C VAL A 144 -1.76 14.68 15.35
N HIS A 145 -1.85 15.48 14.29
CA HIS A 145 -2.06 14.95 12.94
C HIS A 145 -0.85 14.17 12.42
N PHE A 146 0.36 14.55 12.86
CA PHE A 146 1.56 13.76 12.56
C PHE A 146 1.49 12.35 13.17
N LEU A 147 0.97 12.19 14.39
CA LEU A 147 0.77 10.86 15.00
C LEU A 147 -0.27 10.03 14.25
N ILE A 148 -1.35 10.67 13.77
CA ILE A 148 -2.38 10.01 12.95
C ILE A 148 -1.79 9.51 11.64
N LEU A 149 -0.91 10.31 11.02
CA LEU A 149 -0.20 9.91 9.82
C LEU A 149 0.67 8.67 10.05
N ILE A 150 1.42 8.62 11.15
CA ILE A 150 2.22 7.44 11.53
C ILE A 150 1.31 6.22 11.71
N TYR A 151 0.18 6.39 12.42
CA TYR A 151 -0.81 5.33 12.56
C TYR A 151 -1.36 4.86 11.21
N GLY A 152 -1.65 5.77 10.27
CA GLY A 152 -2.07 5.45 8.91
C GLY A 152 -1.02 4.68 8.11
N MET A 153 0.26 5.03 8.25
CA MET A 153 1.37 4.31 7.61
C MET A 153 1.55 2.89 8.16
N LEU A 154 1.46 2.73 9.49
CA LEU A 154 1.58 1.42 10.14
C LEU A 154 0.39 0.52 9.80
N SER A 155 -0.83 1.03 9.94
CA SER A 155 -2.06 0.28 9.65
C SER A 155 -2.12 -0.15 8.18
N LEU A 156 -1.71 0.72 7.25
CA LEU A 156 -1.58 0.38 5.83
C LEU A 156 -0.53 -0.72 5.59
N THR A 157 0.63 -0.64 6.25
CA THR A 157 1.68 -1.64 6.10
C THR A 157 1.24 -3.01 6.60
N ILE A 158 0.57 -3.07 7.75
CA ILE A 158 0.01 -4.31 8.29
C ILE A 158 -1.05 -4.89 7.34
N PHE A 159 -1.94 -4.04 6.83
CA PHE A 159 -2.94 -4.44 5.83
C PHE A 159 -2.30 -5.03 4.58
N LEU A 160 -1.28 -4.36 4.02
CA LEU A 160 -0.59 -4.82 2.82
C LEU A 160 0.17 -6.12 3.05
N ILE A 161 0.79 -6.31 4.23
CA ILE A 161 1.42 -7.59 4.59
C ILE A 161 0.36 -8.69 4.65
N ALA A 162 -0.78 -8.47 5.33
CA ALA A 162 -1.87 -9.45 5.41
C ALA A 162 -2.42 -9.83 4.03
N LEU A 163 -2.65 -8.84 3.17
CA LEU A 163 -3.10 -9.05 1.79
C LEU A 163 -2.03 -9.76 0.94
N SER A 164 -0.75 -9.46 1.16
CA SER A 164 0.37 -10.08 0.44
C SER A 164 0.47 -11.58 0.72
N PHE A 165 0.13 -12.06 1.93
CA PHE A 165 0.13 -13.50 2.22
C PHE A 165 -0.88 -14.27 1.38
N ILE A 166 -2.09 -13.72 1.23
CA ILE A 166 -3.13 -14.33 0.38
C ILE A 166 -2.70 -14.30 -1.08
N THR A 167 -2.38 -13.10 -1.56
CA THR A 167 -2.12 -12.86 -2.99
C THR A 167 -0.85 -13.57 -3.48
N SER A 168 0.21 -13.61 -2.67
CA SER A 168 1.45 -14.32 -3.01
C SER A 168 1.25 -15.83 -3.07
N THR A 169 0.52 -16.40 -2.11
CA THR A 169 0.22 -17.83 -2.10
C THR A 169 -0.60 -18.22 -3.32
N LEU A 170 -1.70 -17.51 -3.57
CA LEU A 170 -2.60 -17.83 -4.69
C LEU A 170 -1.92 -17.66 -6.05
N SER A 171 -1.17 -16.58 -6.25
CA SER A 171 -0.50 -16.32 -7.53
C SER A 171 0.72 -17.20 -7.80
N THR A 172 1.27 -17.84 -6.76
CA THR A 172 2.31 -18.87 -6.92
C THR A 172 1.71 -20.20 -7.37
N ILE A 173 0.49 -20.53 -6.90
CA ILE A 173 -0.22 -21.75 -7.30
C ILE A 173 -0.84 -21.58 -8.69
N VAL A 174 -1.50 -20.44 -8.94
CA VAL A 174 -2.20 -20.14 -10.20
C VAL A 174 -1.69 -18.81 -10.74
N ARG A 175 -0.91 -18.87 -11.82
CA ARG A 175 -0.23 -17.68 -12.34
C ARG A 175 -1.19 -16.57 -12.81
N ASP A 176 -2.35 -16.96 -13.34
CA ASP A 176 -3.38 -16.03 -13.82
C ASP A 176 -3.92 -15.11 -12.72
N VAL A 177 -3.86 -15.54 -11.45
CA VAL A 177 -4.24 -14.70 -10.31
C VAL A 177 -3.37 -13.44 -10.26
N HIS A 178 -2.09 -13.50 -10.66
CA HIS A 178 -1.25 -12.31 -10.73
C HIS A 178 -1.75 -11.30 -11.77
N LEU A 179 -2.14 -11.79 -12.96
CA LEU A 179 -2.69 -10.94 -14.03
C LEU A 179 -4.04 -10.32 -13.63
N LEU A 180 -4.86 -11.09 -12.93
CA LEU A 180 -6.10 -10.60 -12.34
C LEU A 180 -5.83 -9.50 -11.32
N ILE A 181 -4.87 -9.71 -10.40
CA ILE A 181 -4.48 -8.71 -9.40
C ILE A 181 -4.02 -7.42 -10.08
N GLN A 182 -3.16 -7.48 -11.09
CA GLN A 182 -2.73 -6.28 -11.83
C GLN A 182 -3.91 -5.51 -12.43
N SER A 183 -4.90 -6.22 -12.95
CA SER A 183 -6.08 -5.61 -13.58
C SER A 183 -7.01 -5.00 -12.53
N VAL A 184 -7.26 -5.72 -11.43
CA VAL A 184 -8.07 -5.24 -10.30
C VAL A 184 -7.41 -4.03 -9.63
N THR A 185 -6.09 -4.03 -9.40
CA THR A 185 -5.39 -2.87 -8.84
C THR A 185 -5.53 -1.64 -9.73
N ARG A 186 -5.45 -1.78 -11.06
CA ARG A 186 -5.70 -0.66 -12.00
C ARG A 186 -7.12 -0.14 -11.88
N MET A 187 -8.11 -1.02 -11.75
CA MET A 187 -9.51 -0.63 -11.58
C MET A 187 -9.77 0.07 -10.23
N LEU A 188 -9.19 -0.45 -9.15
CA LEU A 188 -9.32 0.09 -7.80
C LEU A 188 -8.85 1.54 -7.69
N PHE A 189 -7.87 1.95 -8.52
CA PHE A 189 -7.42 3.34 -8.60
C PHE A 189 -8.57 4.31 -8.94
N PHE A 190 -9.44 3.92 -9.87
CA PHE A 190 -10.53 4.77 -10.35
C PHE A 190 -11.78 4.66 -9.47
N ILE A 191 -12.04 3.49 -8.90
CA ILE A 191 -13.15 3.26 -7.97
C ILE A 191 -12.92 4.02 -6.66
N THR A 192 -11.67 4.08 -6.20
CA THR A 192 -11.31 4.82 -4.99
C THR A 192 -11.23 6.31 -5.31
N PRO A 193 -11.82 7.21 -4.51
CA PRO A 193 -11.85 8.65 -4.78
C PRO A 193 -10.49 9.30 -4.46
N ILE A 194 -9.50 9.01 -5.30
CA ILE A 194 -8.11 9.48 -5.16
C ILE A 194 -7.95 10.83 -5.86
N LEU A 195 -8.46 10.93 -7.09
CA LEU A 195 -8.37 12.11 -7.94
C LEU A 195 -9.65 12.95 -7.95
N TRP A 196 -10.75 12.39 -7.47
CA TRP A 196 -12.09 12.96 -7.55
C TRP A 196 -12.81 12.82 -6.20
N GLU A 197 -13.79 13.69 -5.98
CA GLU A 197 -14.62 13.68 -4.77
C GLU A 197 -16.00 13.09 -5.04
N PRO A 198 -16.54 12.27 -4.12
CA PRO A 198 -17.92 11.80 -4.21
C PRO A 198 -18.88 12.99 -4.23
N LYS A 199 -19.72 13.08 -5.27
CA LYS A 199 -20.75 14.11 -5.37
C LYS A 199 -21.98 13.69 -4.56
N GLU A 200 -22.65 14.63 -3.91
CA GLU A 200 -23.86 14.39 -3.11
C GLU A 200 -24.99 13.71 -3.92
N ASN A 201 -25.07 14.00 -5.22
CA ASN A 201 -26.10 13.45 -6.11
C ASN A 201 -25.80 12.00 -6.59
N MET A 202 -24.75 11.35 -6.09
CA MET A 202 -24.45 9.96 -6.47
C MET A 202 -25.42 8.96 -5.83
N PRO A 203 -25.71 7.83 -6.50
CA PRO A 203 -26.54 6.77 -5.93
C PRO A 203 -26.01 6.31 -4.57
N GLN A 204 -26.89 6.20 -3.59
CA GLN A 204 -26.48 5.87 -2.21
C GLN A 204 -25.78 4.51 -2.11
N LEU A 205 -26.18 3.54 -2.94
CA LEU A 205 -25.52 2.23 -3.04
C LEU A 205 -24.05 2.36 -3.45
N PHE A 206 -23.73 3.27 -4.37
CA PHE A 206 -22.35 3.51 -4.81
C PHE A 206 -21.52 4.15 -3.69
N LEU A 207 -22.07 5.14 -2.98
CA LEU A 207 -21.42 5.76 -1.82
C LEU A 207 -21.13 4.74 -0.70
N SER A 208 -22.08 3.83 -0.44
CA SER A 208 -21.88 2.74 0.54
C SER A 208 -20.80 1.76 0.11
N LEU A 209 -20.78 1.33 -1.16
CA LEU A 209 -19.74 0.44 -1.69
C LEU A 209 -18.34 1.08 -1.61
N MET A 210 -18.23 2.38 -1.86
CA MET A 210 -16.97 3.10 -1.71
C MET A 210 -16.51 3.14 -0.25
N LYS A 211 -17.41 3.41 0.71
CA LYS A 211 -17.07 3.44 2.14
C LYS A 211 -16.67 2.07 2.69
N LEU A 212 -17.17 0.98 2.09
CA LEU A 212 -16.76 -0.40 2.43
C LEU A 212 -15.37 -0.77 1.90
N ASN A 213 -14.83 -0.02 0.94
CA ASN A 213 -13.49 -0.28 0.42
C ASN A 213 -12.42 0.04 1.50
N PRO A 214 -11.60 -0.93 1.94
CA PRO A 214 -10.56 -0.67 2.95
C PRO A 214 -9.51 0.35 2.49
N PHE A 215 -9.28 0.49 1.18
CA PHE A 215 -8.39 1.51 0.64
C PHE A 215 -8.96 2.93 0.77
N TYR A 216 -10.29 3.07 0.74
CA TYR A 216 -10.93 4.36 0.99
C TYR A 216 -10.64 4.84 2.41
N TYR A 217 -10.82 3.97 3.41
CA TYR A 217 -10.54 4.29 4.81
C TYR A 217 -9.11 4.80 5.01
N VAL A 218 -8.11 4.10 4.44
CA VAL A 218 -6.71 4.51 4.58
C VAL A 218 -6.42 5.84 3.89
N ILE A 219 -6.94 6.05 2.68
CA ILE A 219 -6.69 7.29 1.94
C ILE A 219 -7.34 8.48 2.66
N GLU A 220 -8.54 8.29 3.21
CA GLU A 220 -9.22 9.32 3.99
C GLU A 220 -8.46 9.63 5.28
N LEU A 221 -7.88 8.63 5.94
CA LEU A 221 -7.01 8.83 7.11
C LEU A 221 -5.76 9.69 6.78
N TYR A 222 -5.17 9.52 5.59
CA TYR A 222 -4.08 10.38 5.14
C TYR A 222 -4.57 11.81 4.86
N ARG A 223 -5.76 11.97 4.28
CA ARG A 223 -6.35 13.30 4.05
C ARG A 223 -6.74 14.00 5.33
N GLU A 224 -7.31 13.31 6.31
CA GLU A 224 -7.62 13.89 7.61
C GLU A 224 -6.36 14.38 8.31
N ALA A 225 -5.27 13.59 8.25
CA ALA A 225 -3.99 13.96 8.85
C ALA A 225 -3.26 15.09 8.11
N LEU A 226 -3.29 15.11 6.78
CA LEU A 226 -2.49 16.05 5.99
C LEU A 226 -3.27 17.29 5.56
N VAL A 227 -4.55 17.13 5.25
CA VAL A 227 -5.35 18.14 4.56
C VAL A 227 -6.38 18.76 5.50
N TYR A 228 -7.24 17.94 6.10
CA TYR A 228 -8.42 18.43 6.82
C TYR A 228 -8.19 18.74 8.29
N ASN A 229 -7.04 18.36 8.86
CA ASN A 229 -6.74 18.52 10.28
C ASN A 229 -7.89 17.98 11.17
N SER A 230 -8.40 16.80 10.81
CA SER A 230 -9.51 16.12 11.46
C SER A 230 -9.05 14.78 12.04
N THR A 231 -9.87 14.21 12.93
CA THR A 231 -9.67 12.89 13.54
C THR A 231 -10.92 12.01 13.44
N SER A 232 -11.93 12.46 12.68
CA SER A 232 -13.25 11.84 12.65
C SER A 232 -13.24 10.40 12.16
N ILE A 233 -12.44 10.07 11.13
CA ILE A 233 -12.39 8.70 10.59
C ILE A 233 -11.76 7.74 11.58
N LEU A 234 -10.76 8.18 12.34
CA LEU A 234 -10.04 7.37 13.32
C LEU A 234 -10.98 6.85 14.42
N PHE A 235 -11.90 7.69 14.88
CA PHE A 235 -12.88 7.34 15.92
C PHE A 235 -14.19 6.78 15.34
N SER A 236 -14.25 6.50 14.04
CA SER A 236 -15.43 5.98 13.39
C SER A 236 -15.55 4.45 13.51
N VAL A 237 -16.77 3.93 13.28
CA VAL A 237 -17.05 2.48 13.18
C VAL A 237 -16.21 1.82 12.07
N TYR A 238 -15.82 2.59 11.05
CA TYR A 238 -14.96 2.12 9.96
C TYR A 238 -13.58 1.66 10.42
N THR A 239 -13.04 2.21 11.52
CA THR A 239 -11.76 1.77 12.09
C THR A 239 -11.84 0.33 12.59
N LEU A 240 -12.90 0.01 13.33
CA LEU A 240 -13.13 -1.36 13.83
C LEU A 240 -13.36 -2.34 12.67
N TYR A 241 -14.13 -1.92 11.66
CA TYR A 241 -14.34 -2.69 10.44
C TYR A 241 -13.01 -2.97 9.71
N PHE A 242 -12.16 -1.96 9.54
CA PHE A 242 -10.87 -2.09 8.89
C PHE A 242 -9.93 -3.06 9.62
N TRP A 243 -9.82 -2.97 10.96
CA TRP A 243 -9.04 -3.93 11.73
C TRP A 243 -9.63 -5.34 11.69
N GLY A 244 -10.96 -5.48 11.65
CA GLY A 244 -11.64 -6.74 11.41
C GLY A 244 -11.23 -7.38 10.08
N ILE A 245 -11.18 -6.59 9.00
CA ILE A 245 -10.68 -7.05 7.69
C ILE A 245 -9.23 -7.50 7.79
N ILE A 246 -8.35 -6.73 8.44
CA ILE A 246 -6.94 -7.09 8.59
C ILE A 246 -6.81 -8.46 9.28
N ILE A 247 -7.50 -8.66 10.40
CA ILE A 247 -7.44 -9.91 11.17
C ILE A 247 -7.96 -11.07 10.32
N PHE A 248 -9.06 -10.86 9.60
CA PHE A 248 -9.61 -11.84 8.68
C PHE A 248 -8.63 -12.20 7.57
N MET A 249 -8.08 -11.22 6.85
CA MET A 249 -7.12 -11.43 5.78
C MET A 249 -5.84 -12.10 6.28
N PHE A 250 -5.31 -11.68 7.42
CA PHE A 250 -4.13 -12.27 8.01
C PHE A 250 -4.37 -13.72 8.42
N THR A 251 -5.55 -14.02 8.96
CA THR A 251 -5.95 -15.39 9.32
C THR A 251 -6.03 -16.28 8.09
N VAL A 252 -6.77 -15.86 7.06
CA VAL A 252 -6.93 -16.61 5.81
C VAL A 252 -5.59 -16.78 5.11
N GLY A 253 -4.82 -15.70 4.96
CA GLY A 253 -3.48 -15.72 4.37
C GLY A 253 -2.53 -16.65 5.10
N SER A 254 -2.57 -16.65 6.43
CA SER A 254 -1.74 -17.54 7.25
C SER A 254 -2.08 -19.02 7.06
N LEU A 255 -3.37 -19.33 6.97
CA LEU A 255 -3.84 -20.69 6.74
C LEU A 255 -3.44 -21.20 5.35
N LEU A 256 -3.67 -20.38 4.31
CA LEU A 256 -3.29 -20.70 2.94
C LEU A 256 -1.77 -20.91 2.85
N HIS A 257 -0.98 -19.96 3.35
CA HIS A 257 0.47 -20.03 3.25
C HIS A 257 1.04 -21.29 3.93
N VAL A 258 0.61 -21.62 5.15
CA VAL A 258 1.08 -22.84 5.84
C VAL A 258 0.62 -24.12 5.15
N ARG A 259 -0.59 -24.13 4.59
CA ARG A 259 -1.13 -25.31 3.87
C ARG A 259 -0.35 -25.57 2.58
N PHE A 260 -0.04 -24.52 1.83
CA PHE A 260 0.53 -24.62 0.50
C PHE A 260 2.05 -24.49 0.44
N ARG A 261 2.73 -24.13 1.55
CA ARG A 261 4.21 -23.96 1.57
C ARG A 261 5.00 -25.17 1.08
N ARG A 262 4.47 -26.39 1.22
CA ARG A 262 5.12 -27.62 0.75
C ARG A 262 5.03 -27.78 -0.76
N GLN A 263 3.88 -27.41 -1.34
CA GLN A 263 3.62 -27.52 -2.77
C GLN A 263 4.40 -26.49 -3.59
N PHE A 264 4.83 -25.37 -3.00
CA PHE A 264 5.65 -24.38 -3.71
C PHE A 264 6.97 -24.95 -4.26
N ILE A 265 7.50 -26.01 -3.64
CA ILE A 265 8.72 -26.69 -4.11
C ILE A 265 8.44 -27.52 -5.36
N ASP A 266 7.23 -28.05 -5.51
CA ASP A 266 6.82 -28.89 -6.64
C ASP A 266 6.58 -28.07 -7.93
N TYR A 267 6.51 -26.74 -7.82
CA TYR A 267 6.38 -25.80 -8.96
C TYR A 267 7.74 -25.26 -9.47
N LEU A 268 8.86 -25.82 -8.99
CA LEU A 268 10.21 -25.58 -9.53
C LEU A 268 10.49 -26.47 -10.73
#